data_AF-A0A6V7UIR4-F1
#
_entry.id   AF-A0A6V7UIR4-F1
#
_cell.length_a   1.000
_cell.length_b   1.000
_cell.length_c   1.000
_cell.angle_alpha   90.00
_cell.angle_beta   90.00
_cell.angle_gamma   90.00
#
_symmetry.space_group_name_H-M   'P 1'
#
loop_
_entity.id
_entity.type
_entity.pdbx_description
1 polymer ?
#
loop_
_entity_poly.entity_id
_entity_poly.type
_entity_poly.pdbx_seq_one_letter_code
_entity_poly.pdbx_strand_id
1 'polypeptide(L)'
;MYWIIQPIISKSALVTELTYKFAGFERFSSLLFDSLLGILIINSIPTEWKLIENFWKIVFLSIEQLENVINWLTQNPAGLKLNDALNTFLSNFFLYHIHLWKSYIIALQHSSVDRIFLVGFSTLGFSVLIAFISDFLRIVSLHLFCFHIYTYRFFREIFEKKFFEVLESFLEKNFFQTPKNFWSPSVLKN
;
A
#
# COMPACT_ATOMS: atom_id res chain seq x y z
N MET A 1 0.66 18.48 1.70
CA MET A 1 -0.11 17.26 2.04
C MET A 1 -1.43 17.16 1.26
N TYR A 2 -2.19 18.26 1.11
CA TYR A 2 -3.46 18.30 0.36
C TYR A 2 -3.39 17.81 -1.10
N TRP A 3 -2.34 18.15 -1.84
CA TRP A 3 -2.15 17.75 -3.25
C TRP A 3 -1.89 16.26 -3.49
N ILE A 4 -1.49 15.50 -2.45
CA ILE A 4 -1.27 14.05 -2.55
C ILE A 4 -2.59 13.29 -2.34
N ILE A 5 -3.53 13.86 -1.58
CA ILE A 5 -4.78 13.20 -1.18
C ILE A 5 -5.93 13.54 -2.14
N GLN A 6 -5.88 14.68 -2.83
CA GLN A 6 -6.88 15.08 -3.83
C GLN A 6 -7.23 14.00 -4.88
N PRO A 7 -6.26 13.26 -5.47
CA PRO A 7 -6.58 12.19 -6.44
C PRO A 7 -7.28 10.98 -5.81
N ILE A 8 -7.12 10.77 -4.50
CA ILE A 8 -7.73 9.67 -3.75
C ILE A 8 -9.20 10.02 -3.46
N ILE A 9 -9.47 11.27 -3.09
CA ILE A 9 -10.84 11.76 -2.79
C ILE A 9 -11.65 11.93 -4.09
N SER A 10 -11.04 12.49 -5.15
CA SER A 10 -11.74 12.70 -6.43
C SER A 10 -12.02 11.42 -7.21
N LYS A 11 -11.43 10.28 -6.81
CA LYS A 11 -11.66 8.94 -7.39
C LYS A 11 -12.37 7.99 -6.41
N SER A 12 -12.89 8.51 -5.31
CA SER A 12 -13.74 7.73 -4.41
C SER A 12 -14.92 7.18 -5.21
N ALA A 13 -15.07 5.86 -5.19
CA ALA A 13 -16.18 5.20 -5.86
C ALA A 13 -17.51 5.69 -5.25
N LEU A 14 -17.52 5.92 -3.93
CA LEU A 14 -18.68 6.41 -3.20
C LEU A 14 -19.11 7.80 -3.66
N VAL A 15 -18.19 8.76 -3.74
CA VAL A 15 -18.51 10.13 -4.19
C VAL A 15 -19.01 10.13 -5.64
N THR A 16 -18.41 9.30 -6.49
CA THR A 16 -18.84 9.14 -7.89
C THR A 16 -20.27 8.58 -7.95
N GLU A 17 -20.58 7.57 -7.13
CA GLU A 17 -21.91 6.97 -7.10
C GLU A 17 -22.96 7.93 -6.54
N LEU A 18 -22.66 8.65 -5.45
CA LEU A 18 -23.59 9.64 -4.89
C LEU A 18 -23.88 10.76 -5.89
N THR A 19 -22.85 11.31 -6.53
CA THR A 19 -23.03 12.36 -7.54
C THR A 19 -23.83 11.85 -8.75
N TYR A 20 -23.60 10.61 -9.17
CA TYR A 20 -24.39 9.95 -10.22
C TYR A 20 -25.88 9.82 -9.82
N LYS A 21 -26.17 9.43 -8.58
CA LYS A 21 -27.53 9.27 -8.07
C LYS A 21 -28.30 10.58 -7.96
N PHE A 22 -27.64 11.68 -7.62
CA PHE A 22 -28.27 13.00 -7.48
C PHE A 22 -28.31 13.81 -8.80
N ALA A 23 -27.80 13.28 -9.91
CA ALA A 23 -27.67 14.03 -11.16
C ALA A 23 -28.97 14.18 -11.99
N GLY A 24 -30.06 13.44 -11.74
CA GLY A 24 -31.31 13.61 -12.49
C GLY A 24 -32.48 12.69 -12.12
N PHE A 25 -33.71 13.19 -12.31
CA PHE A 25 -34.97 12.57 -11.88
C PHE A 25 -35.41 11.35 -12.71
N GLU A 26 -34.99 11.25 -13.98
CA GLU A 26 -35.45 10.18 -14.90
C GLU A 26 -35.04 8.76 -14.49
N ARG A 27 -34.12 8.62 -13.51
CA ARG A 27 -33.56 7.34 -13.06
C ARG A 27 -34.22 6.80 -11.80
N PHE A 28 -35.33 7.41 -11.37
CA PHE A 28 -36.03 7.09 -10.13
C PHE A 28 -36.39 5.60 -10.00
N SER A 29 -36.84 4.95 -11.08
CA SER A 29 -37.19 3.52 -11.06
C SER A 29 -35.98 2.63 -10.73
N SER A 30 -34.82 2.89 -11.34
CA SER A 30 -33.59 2.14 -11.05
C SER A 30 -33.08 2.43 -9.64
N LEU A 31 -33.26 3.66 -9.14
CA LEU A 31 -32.88 4.04 -7.78
C LEU A 31 -33.72 3.30 -6.73
N LEU A 32 -35.03 3.21 -6.94
CA LEU A 32 -35.91 2.45 -6.04
C LEU A 32 -35.52 0.98 -6.00
N PHE A 33 -35.25 0.36 -7.16
CA PHE A 33 -34.83 -1.04 -7.21
C PHE A 33 -33.50 -1.26 -6.50
N ASP A 34 -32.52 -0.38 -6.69
CA ASP A 34 -31.22 -0.45 -6.03
C ASP A 34 -31.30 -0.21 -4.50
N SER A 35 -32.17 0.70 -4.05
CA SER A 35 -32.48 0.90 -2.63
C SER A 35 -33.20 -0.30 -2.02
N LEU A 36 -34.17 -0.89 -2.72
CA LEU A 36 -34.84 -2.12 -2.27
C LEU A 36 -33.85 -3.27 -2.11
N LEU A 37 -32.95 -3.47 -3.08
CA LEU A 37 -31.88 -4.46 -2.97
C LEU A 37 -30.98 -4.19 -1.76
N GLY A 38 -30.57 -2.94 -1.54
CA GLY A 38 -29.78 -2.56 -0.37
C GLY A 38 -30.49 -2.86 0.96
N ILE A 39 -31.80 -2.60 1.06
CA ILE A 39 -32.60 -2.92 2.25
C ILE A 39 -32.73 -4.44 2.45
N LEU A 40 -32.94 -5.21 1.37
CA LEU A 40 -33.00 -6.67 1.46
C LEU A 40 -31.68 -7.26 1.96
N ILE A 41 -30.55 -6.71 1.53
CA ILE A 41 -29.21 -7.16 1.94
C ILE A 41 -28.97 -6.89 3.42
N ILE A 42 -29.24 -5.68 3.91
CA ILE A 42 -29.02 -5.37 5.34
C ILE A 42 -29.91 -6.21 6.25
N ASN A 43 -31.13 -6.53 5.81
CA ASN A 43 -32.04 -7.41 6.54
C ASN A 43 -31.60 -8.89 6.51
N SER A 44 -30.86 -9.29 5.48
CA SER A 44 -30.30 -10.64 5.37
C SER A 44 -29.05 -10.83 6.23
N ILE A 45 -28.39 -9.73 6.63
CA ILE A 45 -27.24 -9.79 7.53
C ILE A 45 -27.76 -10.12 8.95
N PRO A 46 -27.28 -11.19 9.59
CA PRO A 46 -27.72 -11.54 10.93
C PRO A 46 -27.36 -10.44 11.93
N THR A 47 -28.29 -10.16 12.85
CA THR A 47 -28.25 -9.08 13.84
C THR A 47 -26.99 -9.05 14.69
N GLU A 48 -26.28 -10.18 14.78
CA GLU A 48 -25.07 -10.35 15.58
C GLU A 48 -23.82 -9.73 14.95
N TRP A 49 -23.89 -9.11 13.76
CA TRP A 49 -22.77 -8.44 13.09
C TRP A 49 -21.48 -9.28 12.97
N LYS A 50 -21.60 -10.61 13.07
CA LYS A 50 -20.49 -11.58 13.05
C LYS A 50 -19.56 -11.39 11.86
N LEU A 51 -20.08 -10.94 10.70
CA LEU A 51 -19.28 -10.66 9.52
C LEU A 51 -18.24 -9.56 9.76
N ILE A 52 -18.64 -8.47 10.42
CA ILE A 52 -17.77 -7.32 10.72
C ILE A 52 -16.75 -7.73 11.77
N GLU A 53 -17.17 -8.44 12.82
CA GLU A 53 -16.25 -8.94 13.84
C GLU A 53 -15.21 -9.91 13.25
N ASN A 54 -15.64 -10.82 12.38
CA ASN A 54 -14.75 -11.77 11.70
C ASN A 54 -13.79 -11.05 10.76
N PHE A 55 -14.26 -10.03 10.04
CA PHE A 55 -13.39 -9.19 9.22
C PHE A 55 -12.27 -8.56 10.06
N TRP A 56 -12.61 -7.91 11.16
CA TRP A 56 -11.61 -7.32 12.05
C TRP A 56 -10.66 -8.37 12.61
N LYS A 57 -11.16 -9.53 13.05
CA LYS A 57 -10.32 -10.65 13.51
C LYS A 57 -9.31 -11.09 12.45
N ILE A 58 -9.74 -11.25 11.19
CA ILE A 58 -8.85 -11.63 10.10
C ILE A 58 -7.77 -10.57 9.87
N VAL A 59 -8.14 -9.28 9.93
CA VAL A 59 -7.16 -8.18 9.79
C VAL A 59 -6.13 -8.21 10.92
N PHE A 60 -6.55 -8.37 12.17
CA PHE A 60 -5.61 -8.46 13.31
C PHE A 60 -4.73 -9.71 13.27
N LEU A 61 -5.28 -10.86 12.88
CA LEU A 61 -4.49 -12.07 12.66
C LEU A 61 -3.44 -11.86 11.56
N SER A 62 -3.80 -11.13 10.49
CA SER A 62 -2.86 -10.80 9.42
C SER A 62 -1.71 -9.89 9.91
N ILE A 63 -2.02 -8.91 10.76
CA ILE A 63 -1.01 -8.05 11.40
C ILE A 63 -0.06 -8.89 12.25
N GLU A 64 -0.59 -9.74 13.12
CA GLU A 64 0.20 -10.57 14.03
C GLU A 64 1.09 -11.56 13.27
N GLN A 65 0.54 -12.23 12.25
CA GLN A 65 1.32 -13.12 11.39
C GLN A 65 2.47 -12.38 10.70
N LEU A 66 2.22 -11.16 10.22
CA LEU A 66 3.24 -10.37 9.57
C LEU A 66 4.33 -9.92 10.54
N GLU A 67 3.97 -9.46 11.75
CA GLU A 67 4.93 -9.14 12.83
C GLU A 67 5.80 -10.37 13.16
N ASN A 68 5.19 -11.55 13.30
CA ASN A 68 5.88 -12.81 13.59
C ASN A 68 6.84 -13.23 12.49
N VAL A 69 6.44 -13.12 11.23
CA VAL A 69 7.29 -13.45 10.07
C VAL A 69 8.51 -12.54 10.01
N ILE A 70 8.35 -11.24 10.24
CA ILE A 70 9.47 -10.28 10.23
C ILE A 70 10.43 -10.53 11.41
N ASN A 71 9.89 -10.80 12.61
CA ASN A 71 10.70 -11.14 13.77
C ASN A 71 11.49 -12.43 13.54
N TRP A 72 10.86 -13.45 12.94
CA TRP A 72 11.53 -14.70 12.59
C TRP A 72 12.65 -14.48 11.55
N LEU A 73 12.40 -13.69 10.51
CA LEU A 73 13.40 -13.31 9.50
C LEU A 73 14.61 -12.58 10.08
N THR A 74 14.40 -11.83 11.16
CA THR A 74 15.48 -11.11 11.86
C THR A 74 16.36 -12.09 12.64
N GLN A 75 15.76 -13.11 13.26
CA GLN A 75 16.46 -14.09 14.09
C GLN A 75 17.10 -15.23 13.29
N ASN A 76 16.51 -15.61 12.16
CA ASN A 76 16.98 -16.68 11.30
C ASN A 76 16.88 -16.25 9.82
N PRO A 77 17.95 -15.67 9.24
CA PRO A 77 17.95 -15.28 7.84
C PRO A 77 17.87 -16.57 7.02
N ALA A 78 16.69 -16.89 6.50
CA ALA A 78 16.30 -18.15 5.85
C ALA A 78 17.11 -18.52 4.58
N GLY A 79 18.43 -18.64 4.70
CA GLY A 79 19.36 -18.73 3.58
C GLY A 79 19.55 -17.43 2.80
N LEU A 80 18.87 -16.33 3.17
CA LEU A 80 19.10 -15.01 2.58
C LEU A 80 20.47 -14.51 3.06
N LYS A 81 21.47 -14.50 2.18
CA LYS A 81 22.81 -13.97 2.44
C LYS A 81 22.80 -12.43 2.45
N LEU A 82 22.00 -11.84 3.35
CA LEU A 82 22.01 -10.41 3.63
C LEU A 82 23.02 -10.11 4.74
N ASN A 83 23.61 -8.92 4.68
CA ASN A 83 24.43 -8.37 5.76
C ASN A 83 23.53 -8.14 6.99
N ASP A 84 24.00 -8.49 8.19
CA ASP A 84 23.26 -8.31 9.46
C ASP A 84 22.77 -6.88 9.66
N ALA A 85 23.59 -5.89 9.27
CA ALA A 85 23.21 -4.48 9.32
C ALA A 85 22.02 -4.16 8.40
N LEU A 86 21.96 -4.78 7.21
CA LEU A 86 20.88 -4.58 6.26
C LEU A 86 19.60 -5.32 6.70
N ASN A 87 19.73 -6.54 7.23
CA ASN A 87 18.59 -7.29 7.76
C ASN A 87 17.92 -6.54 8.91
N THR A 88 18.72 -6.00 9.85
CA THR A 88 18.22 -5.23 10.98
C THR A 88 17.51 -3.94 10.53
N PHE A 89 18.10 -3.22 9.58
CA PHE A 89 17.47 -2.02 9.01
C PHE A 89 16.13 -2.34 8.33
N LEU A 90 16.10 -3.39 7.50
CA LEU A 90 14.91 -3.79 6.75
C LEU A 90 13.80 -4.28 7.69
N SER A 91 14.14 -5.08 8.70
CA SER A 91 13.22 -5.54 9.73
C SER A 91 12.57 -4.37 10.49
N ASN A 92 13.38 -3.43 11.00
CA ASN A 92 12.87 -2.25 11.69
C ASN A 92 11.96 -1.40 10.79
N PHE A 93 12.30 -1.27 9.51
CA PHE A 93 11.48 -0.54 8.54
C PHE A 93 10.11 -1.20 8.32
N PHE A 94 10.06 -2.52 8.17
CA PHE A 94 8.81 -3.26 8.01
C PHE A 94 7.97 -3.23 9.28
N LEU A 95 8.57 -3.52 10.44
CA LEU A 95 7.88 -3.49 11.73
C LEU A 95 7.26 -2.11 12.01
N TYR A 96 7.98 -1.03 11.70
CA TYR A 96 7.45 0.32 11.83
C TYR A 96 6.18 0.53 10.99
N HIS A 97 6.18 0.08 9.73
CA HIS A 97 5.00 0.20 8.85
C HIS A 97 3.81 -0.63 9.37
N ILE A 98 4.08 -1.84 9.86
CA ILE A 98 3.04 -2.72 10.41
C ILE A 98 2.44 -2.11 11.68
N HIS A 99 3.26 -1.55 12.56
CA HIS A 99 2.78 -0.85 13.75
C HIS A 99 1.91 0.36 13.40
N LEU A 100 2.31 1.15 12.41
CA LEU A 100 1.53 2.29 11.94
C LEU A 100 0.17 1.84 11.36
N TRP A 101 0.18 0.77 10.57
CA TRP A 101 -1.04 0.16 10.05
C TRP A 101 -1.94 -0.36 11.17
N LYS A 102 -1.39 -1.06 12.17
CA LYS A 102 -2.10 -1.54 13.36
C LYS A 102 -2.77 -0.42 14.13
N SER A 103 -2.05 0.66 14.43
CA SER A 103 -2.62 1.84 15.11
C SER A 103 -3.79 2.43 14.33
N TYR A 104 -3.67 2.49 13.00
CA TYR A 104 -4.73 2.98 12.13
C TYR A 104 -5.98 2.07 12.11
N ILE A 105 -5.80 0.75 12.01
CA ILE A 105 -6.88 -0.25 12.05
C ILE A 105 -7.62 -0.21 13.40
N ILE A 106 -6.89 -0.08 14.52
CA ILE A 106 -7.49 0.06 15.86
C ILE A 106 -8.39 1.29 15.93
N ALA A 107 -7.94 2.42 15.39
CA ALA A 107 -8.74 3.65 15.36
C ALA A 107 -10.02 3.49 14.53
N LEU A 108 -9.94 2.79 13.38
CA LEU A 108 -11.12 2.49 12.57
C LEU A 108 -12.13 1.58 13.30
N GLN A 109 -11.65 0.52 13.94
CA GLN A 109 -12.52 -0.44 14.64
C GLN A 109 -13.23 0.19 15.84
N HIS A 110 -12.52 0.98 16.65
CA HIS A 110 -13.07 1.55 17.89
C HIS A 110 -14.24 2.49 17.64
N SER A 111 -14.28 3.12 16.46
CA SER A 111 -15.26 4.16 16.16
C SER A 111 -16.71 3.65 16.10
N SER A 112 -16.97 2.33 15.95
CA SER A 112 -18.32 1.77 15.68
C SER A 112 -19.06 2.40 14.48
N VAL A 113 -18.36 3.29 13.77
CA VAL A 113 -18.81 4.07 12.63
C VAL A 113 -18.95 3.19 11.39
N ASP A 114 -18.21 2.07 11.34
CA ASP A 114 -18.36 1.03 10.33
C ASP A 114 -19.79 0.48 10.25
N ARG A 115 -20.41 0.18 11.40
CA ARG A 115 -21.80 -0.33 11.45
C ARG A 115 -22.82 0.71 11.03
N ILE A 116 -22.67 1.94 11.53
CA ILE A 116 -23.60 3.05 11.22
C ILE A 116 -23.55 3.37 9.72
N PHE A 117 -22.35 3.47 9.15
CA PHE A 117 -22.19 3.69 7.72
C PHE A 117 -22.69 2.54 6.88
N LEU A 118 -22.47 1.28 7.29
CA LEU A 118 -22.97 0.13 6.54
C LEU A 118 -24.50 0.17 6.43
N VAL A 119 -25.21 0.41 7.54
CA VAL A 119 -26.67 0.56 7.53
C VAL A 119 -27.10 1.76 6.69
N GLY A 120 -26.47 2.93 6.91
CA GLY A 120 -26.83 4.17 6.22
C GLY A 120 -26.60 4.12 4.71
N PHE A 121 -25.51 3.54 4.24
CA PHE A 121 -25.24 3.42 2.80
C PHE A 121 -26.09 2.32 2.15
N SER A 122 -26.45 1.25 2.89
CA SER A 122 -27.32 0.20 2.38
C SER A 122 -28.74 0.71 2.10
N THR A 123 -29.28 1.64 2.90
CA THR A 123 -30.60 2.23 2.65
C THR A 123 -30.60 3.18 1.45
N LEU A 124 -29.45 3.81 1.16
CA LEU A 124 -29.25 4.66 -0.03
C LEU A 124 -29.09 3.85 -1.33
N GLY A 125 -28.75 2.56 -1.24
CA GLY A 125 -28.70 1.64 -2.37
C GLY A 125 -27.56 0.63 -2.31
N PHE A 126 -27.75 -0.52 -2.95
CA PHE A 126 -26.72 -1.57 -3.02
C PHE A 126 -25.45 -1.09 -3.74
N SER A 127 -25.59 -0.32 -4.82
CA SER A 127 -24.46 0.32 -5.52
C SER A 127 -23.59 1.18 -4.59
N VAL A 128 -24.22 2.01 -3.74
CA VAL A 128 -23.55 2.88 -2.77
C VAL A 128 -22.84 2.06 -1.70
N LEU A 129 -23.46 0.97 -1.24
CA LEU A 129 -22.86 0.03 -0.30
C LEU A 129 -21.58 -0.61 -0.87
N ILE A 130 -21.61 -1.09 -2.12
CA ILE A 130 -20.43 -1.65 -2.78
C ILE A 130 -19.33 -0.59 -2.93
N ALA A 131 -19.71 0.62 -3.32
CA ALA A 131 -18.78 1.73 -3.49
C ALA A 131 -18.09 2.09 -2.15
N PHE A 132 -18.86 2.11 -1.05
CA PHE A 132 -18.32 2.29 0.30
C PHE A 132 -17.37 1.17 0.70
N ILE A 133 -17.75 -0.10 0.49
CA ILE A 133 -16.89 -1.25 0.80
C ILE A 133 -15.59 -1.19 -0.02
N SER A 134 -15.65 -0.80 -1.30
CA SER A 134 -14.48 -0.65 -2.15
C SER A 134 -13.52 0.41 -1.60
N ASP A 135 -14.03 1.59 -1.23
CA ASP A 135 -13.21 2.66 -0.66
C ASP A 135 -12.66 2.27 0.73
N PHE A 136 -13.44 1.56 1.55
CA PHE A 136 -12.98 1.04 2.83
C PHE A 136 -11.85 0.02 2.67
N LEU A 137 -11.95 -0.92 1.71
CA LEU A 137 -10.88 -1.87 1.42
C LEU A 137 -9.62 -1.17 0.91
N ARG A 138 -9.74 -0.14 0.06
CA ARG A 138 -8.59 0.67 -0.38
C ARG A 138 -7.85 1.31 0.79
N ILE A 139 -8.61 1.79 1.77
CA ILE A 139 -8.10 2.40 2.98
C ILE A 139 -7.38 1.36 3.86
N VAL A 140 -7.97 0.18 4.07
CA VAL A 140 -7.33 -0.92 4.83
C VAL A 140 -6.04 -1.40 4.15
N SER A 141 -6.04 -1.49 2.82
CA SER A 141 -4.88 -1.90 2.00
C SER A 141 -3.88 -0.76 1.73
N LEU A 142 -4.11 0.45 2.25
CA LEU A 142 -3.26 1.63 2.00
C LEU A 142 -1.81 1.39 2.41
N HIS A 143 -1.57 0.58 3.44
CA HIS A 143 -0.23 0.20 3.88
C HIS A 143 0.60 -0.45 2.77
N LEU A 144 0.00 -1.29 1.90
CA LEU A 144 0.67 -1.92 0.75
C LEU A 144 1.04 -0.90 -0.32
N PHE A 145 0.16 0.07 -0.57
CA PHE A 145 0.41 1.13 -1.53
C PHE A 145 1.53 2.06 -1.06
N CYS A 146 1.51 2.45 0.22
CA CYS A 146 2.59 3.21 0.83
C CYS A 146 3.91 2.44 0.73
N PHE A 147 3.91 1.16 1.06
CA PHE A 147 5.08 0.31 0.95
C PHE A 147 5.61 0.23 -0.49
N HIS A 148 4.75 0.08 -1.50
CA HIS A 148 5.14 0.09 -2.90
C HIS A 148 5.80 1.41 -3.32
N ILE A 149 5.25 2.56 -2.91
CA ILE A 149 5.88 3.86 -3.17
C ILE A 149 7.23 3.98 -2.46
N TYR A 150 7.31 3.58 -1.19
CA TYR A 150 8.55 3.66 -0.43
C TYR A 150 9.65 2.78 -1.03
N THR A 151 9.33 1.55 -1.41
CA THR A 151 10.27 0.67 -2.10
C THR A 151 10.69 1.23 -3.44
N TYR A 152 9.76 1.72 -4.27
CA TYR A 152 10.11 2.38 -5.53
C TYR A 152 11.06 3.57 -5.32
N ARG A 153 10.80 4.39 -4.31
CA ARG A 153 11.63 5.57 -4.00
C ARG A 153 13.00 5.19 -3.44
N PHE A 154 13.03 4.18 -2.55
CA PHE A 154 14.26 3.60 -2.01
C PHE A 154 15.12 3.00 -3.12
N PHE A 155 14.54 2.18 -4.00
CA PHE A 155 15.24 1.62 -5.14
C PHE A 155 15.67 2.71 -6.11
N ARG A 156 14.84 3.70 -6.43
CA ARG A 156 15.25 4.78 -7.32
C ARG A 156 16.46 5.54 -6.76
N GLU A 157 16.39 6.01 -5.52
CA GLU A 157 17.47 6.82 -4.95
C GLU A 157 18.75 6.02 -4.66
N ILE A 158 18.64 4.75 -4.23
CA ILE A 158 19.80 3.91 -3.91
C ILE A 158 20.36 3.23 -5.15
N PHE A 159 19.50 2.71 -6.04
CA PHE A 159 19.96 2.02 -7.24
C PHE A 159 20.54 3.00 -8.25
N GLU A 160 19.96 4.20 -8.49
CA GLU A 160 20.60 5.18 -9.38
C GLU A 160 21.97 5.63 -8.84
N LYS A 161 22.07 5.96 -7.55
CA LYS A 161 23.36 6.41 -6.96
C LYS A 161 24.42 5.32 -6.96
N LYS A 162 24.06 4.11 -6.53
CA LYS A 162 25.02 3.00 -6.38
C LYS A 162 25.34 2.31 -7.72
N PHE A 163 24.41 2.32 -8.68
CA PHE A 163 24.69 1.89 -10.05
C PHE A 163 25.62 2.87 -10.76
N PHE A 164 25.44 4.18 -10.59
CA PHE A 164 26.36 5.17 -11.15
C PHE A 164 27.77 5.06 -10.57
N GLU A 165 27.91 4.91 -9.24
CA GLU A 165 29.22 4.69 -8.60
C GLU A 165 29.90 3.40 -9.09
N VAL A 166 29.14 2.31 -9.30
CA VAL A 166 29.67 1.05 -9.84
C VAL A 166 30.03 1.18 -11.32
N LEU A 167 29.21 1.88 -12.12
CA LEU A 167 29.48 2.14 -13.53
C LEU A 167 30.71 3.03 -13.71
N GLU A 168 30.86 4.05 -12.87
CA GLU A 168 32.02 4.94 -12.85
C GLU A 168 33.28 4.18 -12.40
N SER A 169 33.18 3.35 -11.36
CA SER A 169 34.27 2.43 -10.96
C SER A 169 34.66 1.44 -12.07
N PHE A 170 33.69 0.97 -12.85
CA PHE A 170 33.92 0.02 -13.95
C PHE A 170 34.48 0.72 -15.20
N LEU A 171 34.06 1.96 -15.47
CA LEU A 171 34.61 2.80 -16.54
C LEU A 171 36.02 3.29 -16.20
N GLU A 172 36.29 3.71 -14.96
CA GLU A 172 37.64 4.06 -14.50
C GLU A 172 38.60 2.88 -14.62
N LYS A 173 38.18 1.68 -14.19
CA LYS A 173 39.03 0.49 -14.26
C LYS A 173 39.30 -0.01 -15.67
N ASN A 174 38.35 0.13 -16.60
CA ASN A 174 38.47 -0.44 -17.94
C ASN A 174 38.89 0.55 -19.04
N PHE A 175 38.62 1.86 -18.90
CA PHE A 175 38.93 2.86 -19.93
C PHE A 175 40.10 3.79 -19.59
N PHE A 176 40.42 4.02 -18.32
CA PHE A 176 41.46 4.98 -17.91
C PHE A 176 42.82 4.36 -17.52
N GLN A 177 43.04 3.07 -17.75
CA GLN A 177 44.38 2.48 -17.75
C GLN A 177 45.13 2.81 -19.06
N THR A 178 45.46 4.09 -19.31
CA THR A 178 46.52 4.40 -20.27
C THR A 178 47.87 4.04 -19.64
N PRO A 179 48.71 3.19 -20.27
CA PRO A 179 49.99 2.80 -19.69
C PRO A 179 50.90 4.03 -19.57
N LYS A 180 51.43 4.27 -18.35
CA LYS A 180 52.36 5.34 -17.98
C LYS A 180 53.74 5.25 -18.68
N ASN A 181 53.89 4.45 -19.73
CA ASN A 181 55.17 3.97 -20.23
C ASN A 181 55.46 4.44 -21.66
N PHE A 182 54.55 5.19 -22.30
CA PHE A 182 54.64 5.42 -23.75
C PHE A 182 55.68 6.48 -24.17
N TRP A 183 56.17 7.31 -23.24
CA TRP A 183 57.17 8.35 -23.53
C TRP A 183 58.50 8.06 -22.84
N SER A 184 59.22 7.04 -23.31
CA SER A 184 60.66 6.86 -23.05
C SER A 184 61.43 7.25 -24.32
N PRO A 185 62.16 8.39 -24.34
CA PRO A 185 62.85 8.89 -25.54
C PRO A 185 64.19 8.17 -25.79
N SER A 186 64.21 6.84 -25.78
CA SER A 186 65.44 6.03 -25.92
C SER A 186 65.53 5.19 -27.18
N VAL A 187 64.60 5.31 -28.15
CA VAL A 187 64.55 4.44 -29.35
C VAL A 187 64.83 5.17 -30.67
N LEU A 188 65.22 6.45 -30.66
CA LEU A 188 65.65 7.16 -31.88
C LEU A 188 67.17 7.23 -32.00
N LYS A 189 67.82 6.07 -32.00
CA LYS A 189 69.18 5.89 -32.53
C LYS A 189 69.26 4.55 -33.24
N ASN A 190 68.92 4.57 -34.53
CA ASN A 190 69.66 3.96 -35.65
C ASN A 190 68.93 4.26 -36.96
#